data_AF-A0A6N6MAY6-F1
#
_entry.id   AF-A0A6N6MAY6-F1
#
_cell.length_a   1.000
_cell.length_b   1.000
_cell.length_c   1.000
_cell.angle_alpha   90.00
_cell.angle_beta   90.00
_cell.angle_gamma   90.00
#
_symmetry.space_group_name_H-M   'P 1'
#
loop_
_entity.id
_entity.type
_entity.pdbx_description
1 polymer ?
#
loop_
_entity_poly.entity_id
_entity_poly.type
_entity_poly.pdbx_seq_one_letter_code
_entity_poly.pdbx_strand_id
1 'polypeptide(L)'
;MVNILRNKRHRLGVKSNSDFPTYRMDLNNEQLEAMVHTFLMVMMADDAVFNLNMYNYIQEQFESLSFNIREAYVHKFAPKADEQAYEVLRELSDTQKVWFATAIYGMLYRLGDTPSELQAKQYNIVRKKALNTYMKEVTL
;
A
#
# COMPACT_ATOMS: atom_id res chain seq x y z
N MET A 1 -26.01 21.72 -31.86
CA MET A 1 -26.53 20.88 -30.76
C MET A 1 -25.35 20.32 -30.00
N VAL A 2 -25.36 20.58 -28.69
CA VAL A 2 -24.30 20.33 -27.73
C VAL A 2 -24.26 18.84 -27.39
N ASN A 3 -23.07 18.22 -27.42
CA ASN A 3 -22.85 16.88 -26.87
C ASN A 3 -21.80 16.96 -25.74
N ILE A 4 -22.19 17.57 -24.61
CA ILE A 4 -21.40 17.72 -23.37
C ILE A 4 -21.66 16.53 -22.43
N LEU A 5 -21.47 15.30 -22.91
CA LEU A 5 -21.63 14.08 -22.09
C LEU A 5 -20.52 13.05 -22.27
N ARG A 6 -19.34 13.47 -22.73
CA ARG A 6 -18.15 12.61 -22.71
C ARG A 6 -17.18 13.11 -21.63
N ASN A 7 -17.28 12.44 -20.48
CA ASN A 7 -16.26 12.35 -19.42
C ASN A 7 -16.09 13.55 -18.47
N LYS A 8 -17.16 13.86 -17.70
CA LYS A 8 -17.04 14.49 -16.38
C LYS A 8 -16.57 13.44 -15.33
N ARG A 9 -15.29 13.08 -15.32
CA ARG A 9 -14.61 12.45 -14.17
C ARG A 9 -13.12 12.82 -14.19
N HIS A 10 -12.81 14.03 -13.74
CA HIS A 10 -11.49 14.40 -13.19
C HIS A 10 -11.61 15.76 -12.47
N ARG A 11 -12.58 15.83 -11.56
CA ARG A 11 -12.63 16.87 -10.54
C ARG A 11 -12.54 16.16 -9.21
N LEU A 12 -11.31 15.96 -8.75
CA LEU A 12 -10.83 15.97 -7.38
C LEU A 12 -9.33 15.68 -7.53
N GLY A 13 -8.54 16.75 -7.47
CA GLY A 13 -7.11 16.70 -7.71
C GLY A 13 -6.40 16.00 -6.57
N VAL A 14 -6.13 14.71 -6.74
CA VAL A 14 -4.94 14.09 -6.19
C VAL A 14 -3.98 14.00 -7.36
N LYS A 15 -2.92 14.81 -7.36
CA LYS A 15 -1.86 14.72 -8.36
C LYS A 15 -1.41 13.26 -8.37
N SER A 16 -1.57 12.59 -9.52
CA SER A 16 -0.75 11.44 -9.90
C SER A 16 0.66 11.71 -9.39
N ASN A 17 1.12 10.94 -8.39
CA ASN A 17 2.48 11.06 -7.87
C ASN A 17 3.43 10.81 -9.05
N SER A 18 4.03 11.87 -9.60
CA SER A 18 4.96 11.82 -10.72
C SER A 18 6.31 11.20 -10.35
N ASP A 19 6.49 10.81 -9.09
CA ASP A 19 7.71 10.18 -8.57
C ASP A 19 7.66 8.65 -8.66
N PHE A 20 6.56 8.05 -9.10
CA PHE A 20 6.52 6.60 -9.31
C PHE A 20 7.23 6.28 -10.63
N PRO A 21 8.38 5.61 -10.58
CA PRO A 21 8.97 5.18 -11.81
C PRO A 21 8.04 4.16 -12.47
N THR A 22 7.65 4.43 -13.71
CA THR A 22 6.93 3.51 -14.60
C THR A 22 7.84 2.35 -14.98
N TYR A 23 8.24 1.54 -14.00
CA TYR A 23 8.85 0.25 -14.24
C TYR A 23 7.71 -0.76 -14.41
N ARG A 24 7.80 -1.60 -15.44
CA ARG A 24 7.04 -2.85 -15.42
C ARG A 24 7.56 -3.62 -14.22
N MET A 25 6.75 -3.67 -13.16
CA MET A 25 7.05 -4.43 -11.98
C MET A 25 6.52 -5.84 -12.19
N ASP A 26 7.43 -6.80 -12.21
CA ASP A 26 7.13 -8.21 -12.42
C ASP A 26 6.65 -8.83 -11.10
N LEU A 27 5.58 -8.29 -10.52
CA LEU A 27 4.98 -8.80 -9.29
C LEU A 27 3.98 -9.90 -9.64
N ASN A 28 4.13 -11.07 -9.00
CA ASN A 28 3.14 -12.14 -9.11
C ASN A 28 1.99 -11.92 -8.11
N ASN A 29 0.90 -12.67 -8.24
CA ASN A 29 -0.28 -12.51 -7.39
C ASN A 29 0.03 -12.75 -5.90
N GLU A 30 0.84 -13.75 -5.57
CA GLU A 30 1.22 -14.05 -4.18
C GLU A 30 1.95 -12.86 -3.53
N GLN A 31 2.86 -12.23 -4.26
CA GLN A 31 3.55 -11.02 -3.84
C GLN A 31 2.57 -9.86 -3.64
N LEU A 32 1.67 -9.64 -4.60
CA LEU A 32 0.67 -8.57 -4.51
C LEU A 32 -0.29 -8.79 -3.33
N GLU A 33 -0.73 -10.01 -3.09
CA GLU A 33 -1.57 -10.38 -1.95
C GLU A 33 -0.85 -10.17 -0.62
N ALA A 34 0.42 -10.60 -0.50
CA ALA A 34 1.24 -10.37 0.68
C ALA A 34 1.44 -8.87 0.96
N MET A 35 1.66 -8.08 -0.09
CA MET A 35 1.71 -6.63 0.03
C MET A 35 0.36 -6.09 0.52
N VAL A 36 -0.77 -6.37 -0.15
CA VAL A 36 -2.10 -5.91 0.29
C VAL A 36 -2.34 -6.23 1.76
N HIS A 37 -2.08 -7.47 2.18
CA HIS A 37 -2.21 -7.90 3.57
C HIS A 37 -1.45 -6.98 4.55
N THR A 38 -0.17 -6.75 4.31
CA THR A 38 0.65 -5.92 5.22
C THR A 38 0.28 -4.45 5.23
N PHE A 39 -0.20 -3.91 4.11
CA PHE A 39 -0.71 -2.53 4.07
C PHE A 39 -1.98 -2.39 4.90
N LEU A 40 -2.88 -3.36 4.82
CA LEU A 40 -4.09 -3.41 5.65
C LEU A 40 -3.74 -3.54 7.13
N MET A 41 -2.76 -4.40 7.49
CA MET A 41 -2.29 -4.50 8.87
C MET A 41 -1.84 -3.14 9.43
N VAL A 42 -1.06 -2.37 8.65
CA VAL A 42 -0.62 -1.03 9.07
C VAL A 42 -1.79 -0.07 9.19
N MET A 43 -2.65 -0.03 8.18
CA MET A 43 -3.79 0.88 8.13
C MET A 43 -4.80 0.61 9.26
N MET A 44 -5.09 -0.67 9.55
CA MET A 44 -6.03 -1.13 10.58
C MET A 44 -5.37 -1.32 11.95
N ALA A 45 -4.11 -0.95 12.12
CA ALA A 45 -3.46 -1.01 13.44
C ALA A 45 -4.14 -0.09 14.46
N ASP A 46 -4.89 0.91 13.98
CA ASP A 46 -5.67 1.84 14.79
C ASP A 46 -6.98 2.19 14.09
N ASP A 47 -8.05 1.50 14.50
CA ASP A 47 -9.38 1.70 13.94
C ASP A 47 -9.93 3.11 14.17
N ALA A 48 -9.42 3.85 15.18
CA ALA A 48 -9.89 5.20 15.50
C ALA A 48 -9.41 6.24 14.49
N VAL A 49 -8.29 5.99 13.80
CA VAL A 49 -7.72 6.88 12.78
C VAL A 49 -7.73 6.26 11.38
N PHE A 50 -8.45 5.14 11.20
CA PHE A 50 -8.66 4.55 9.89
C PHE A 50 -9.25 5.60 8.93
N ASN A 51 -8.55 5.85 7.83
CA ASN A 51 -8.95 6.86 6.85
C ASN A 51 -9.18 6.21 5.49
N LEU A 52 -10.35 6.47 4.88
CA LEU A 52 -10.67 6.05 3.51
C LEU A 52 -9.66 6.56 2.48
N ASN A 53 -8.98 7.67 2.75
CA ASN A 53 -7.90 8.17 1.89
C ASN A 53 -6.72 7.19 1.83
N MET A 54 -6.37 6.52 2.94
CA MET A 54 -5.31 5.49 2.97
C MET A 54 -5.70 4.31 2.08
N TYR A 55 -6.94 3.83 2.23
CA TYR A 55 -7.47 2.75 1.41
C TYR A 55 -7.51 3.12 -0.08
N ASN A 56 -8.05 4.30 -0.41
CA ASN A 56 -8.16 4.76 -1.81
C ASN A 56 -6.79 4.91 -2.44
N TYR A 57 -5.81 5.48 -1.72
CA TYR A 57 -4.45 5.62 -2.20
C TYR A 57 -3.83 4.26 -2.55
N ILE A 58 -4.01 3.25 -1.69
CA ILE A 58 -3.52 1.90 -1.95
C ILE A 58 -4.25 1.23 -3.09
N GLN A 59 -5.57 1.38 -3.16
CA GLN A 59 -6.33 0.90 -4.29
C GLN A 59 -5.77 1.46 -5.61
N GLU A 60 -5.50 2.75 -5.70
CA GLU A 60 -4.89 3.37 -6.89
C GLU A 60 -3.49 2.81 -7.20
N GLN A 61 -2.66 2.57 -6.18
CA GLN A 61 -1.32 1.97 -6.37
C GLN A 61 -1.42 0.56 -6.98
N PHE A 62 -2.31 -0.29 -6.48
CA PHE A 62 -2.48 -1.65 -6.99
C PHE A 62 -3.23 -1.71 -8.32
N GLU A 63 -4.19 -0.81 -8.57
CA GLU A 63 -4.82 -0.67 -9.87
C GLU A 63 -3.79 -0.31 -10.96
N SER A 64 -2.76 0.48 -10.63
CA SER A 64 -1.65 0.76 -11.56
C SER A 64 -0.82 -0.48 -11.92
N LEU A 65 -0.84 -1.50 -11.05
CA LEU A 65 -0.25 -2.82 -11.27
C LEU A 65 -1.25 -3.81 -11.89
N SER A 66 -2.42 -3.34 -12.33
CA SER A 66 -3.53 -4.17 -12.83
C SER A 66 -4.00 -5.23 -11.82
N PHE A 67 -3.92 -4.93 -10.53
CA PHE A 67 -4.30 -5.84 -9.44
C PHE A 67 -5.48 -5.28 -8.64
N ASN A 68 -6.52 -6.09 -8.45
CA ASN A 68 -7.71 -5.71 -7.70
C ASN A 68 -7.60 -6.16 -6.24
N ILE A 69 -7.35 -5.21 -5.33
CA ILE A 69 -7.19 -5.51 -3.89
C ILE A 69 -8.45 -6.13 -3.25
N ARG A 70 -9.64 -5.94 -3.85
CA ARG A 70 -10.89 -6.54 -3.34
C ARG A 70 -10.93 -8.05 -3.55
N GLU A 71 -10.30 -8.54 -4.61
CA GLU A 71 -10.22 -9.97 -4.92
C GLU A 71 -9.22 -10.67 -3.99
N ALA A 72 -8.12 -9.99 -3.65
CA ALA A 72 -7.14 -10.45 -2.66
C ALA A 72 -7.73 -10.62 -1.25
N TYR A 73 -8.72 -9.80 -0.89
CA TYR A 73 -9.29 -9.74 0.47
C TYR A 73 -10.16 -10.95 0.84
N VAL A 74 -10.50 -11.83 -0.11
CA VAL A 74 -11.41 -12.97 0.13
C VAL A 74 -10.74 -14.07 0.99
N HIS A 75 -9.41 -14.03 1.16
CA HIS A 75 -8.67 -14.99 2.00
C HIS A 75 -8.50 -14.48 3.45
N LYS A 76 -9.19 -15.14 4.38
CA LYS A 76 -9.23 -14.88 5.83
C LYS A 76 -7.85 -14.72 6.50
N PHE A 77 -7.73 -13.70 7.34
CA PHE A 77 -6.56 -13.42 8.19
C PHE A 77 -6.43 -14.39 9.36
N ALA A 78 -5.29 -15.09 9.43
CA ALA A 78 -4.82 -15.82 10.60
C ALA A 78 -3.36 -15.42 10.86
N PRO A 79 -2.82 -15.50 12.10
CA PRO A 79 -1.42 -15.14 12.39
C PRO A 79 -0.39 -15.88 11.52
N LYS A 80 -0.74 -17.07 11.02
CA LYS A 80 0.09 -17.82 10.07
C LYS A 80 0.20 -17.13 8.70
N ALA A 81 -0.83 -16.37 8.30
CA ALA A 81 -0.83 -15.57 7.09
C ALA A 81 0.11 -14.35 7.20
N ASP A 82 0.26 -13.77 8.40
CA ASP A 82 1.20 -12.65 8.62
C ASP A 82 2.65 -13.09 8.36
N GLU A 83 3.06 -14.21 8.95
CA GLU A 83 4.43 -14.70 8.78
C GLU A 83 4.70 -15.15 7.35
N GLN A 84 3.72 -15.79 6.69
CA GLN A 84 3.80 -16.12 5.25
C GLN A 84 3.95 -14.86 4.39
N ALA A 85 3.16 -13.83 4.65
CA ALA A 85 3.30 -12.56 3.94
C ALA A 85 4.71 -11.98 4.15
N TYR A 86 5.26 -12.02 5.37
CA TYR A 86 6.62 -11.56 5.60
C TYR A 86 7.68 -12.39 4.87
N GLU A 87 7.53 -13.71 4.77
CA GLU A 87 8.41 -14.55 3.96
C GLU A 87 8.40 -14.11 2.49
N VAL A 88 7.21 -13.93 1.90
CA VAL A 88 7.06 -13.44 0.52
C VAL A 88 7.70 -12.07 0.33
N LEU A 89 7.52 -11.16 1.30
CA LEU A 89 8.09 -9.81 1.23
C LEU A 89 9.62 -9.78 1.33
N ARG A 90 10.24 -10.74 2.03
CA ARG A 90 11.72 -10.84 2.12
C ARG A 90 12.34 -11.19 0.78
N GLU A 91 11.66 -12.01 -0.01
CA GLU A 91 12.12 -12.52 -1.31
C GLU A 91 11.88 -11.53 -2.48
N LEU A 92 11.27 -10.38 -2.21
CA LEU A 92 11.14 -9.32 -3.20
C LEU A 92 12.52 -8.85 -3.70
N SER A 93 12.60 -8.59 -5.00
CA SER A 93 13.76 -7.92 -5.59
C SER A 93 13.90 -6.49 -5.07
N ASP A 94 15.08 -5.89 -5.23
CA ASP A 94 15.36 -4.53 -4.74
C ASP A 94 14.37 -3.50 -5.32
N THR A 95 14.05 -3.59 -6.61
CA THR A 95 13.08 -2.68 -7.26
C THR A 95 11.69 -2.82 -6.65
N GLN A 96 11.25 -4.05 -6.37
CA GLN A 96 9.96 -4.33 -5.74
C GLN A 96 9.94 -3.85 -4.28
N LYS A 97 11.05 -4.01 -3.55
CA LYS A 97 11.21 -3.49 -2.19
C LYS A 97 11.18 -1.98 -2.14
N VAL A 98 11.80 -1.29 -3.10
CA VAL A 98 11.73 0.17 -3.24
C VAL A 98 10.29 0.62 -3.47
N TRP A 99 9.56 -0.02 -4.38
CA TRP A 99 8.16 0.31 -4.62
C TRP A 99 7.31 0.08 -3.37
N PHE A 100 7.45 -1.09 -2.73
CA PHE A 100 6.75 -1.42 -1.49
C PHE A 100 6.97 -0.34 -0.43
N ALA A 101 8.22 0.01 -0.18
CA ALA A 101 8.59 1.02 0.81
C ALA A 101 8.01 2.40 0.46
N THR A 102 8.03 2.77 -0.82
CA THR A 102 7.48 4.06 -1.29
C THR A 102 5.96 4.13 -1.15
N ALA A 103 5.27 3.06 -1.53
CA ALA A 103 3.81 2.99 -1.46
C ALA A 103 3.32 2.95 -0.01
N ILE A 104 3.90 2.11 0.86
CA ILE A 104 3.43 2.00 2.25
C ILE A 104 3.75 3.27 3.05
N TYR A 105 4.89 3.91 2.78
CA TYR A 105 5.20 5.23 3.36
C TYR A 105 4.29 6.32 2.81
N GLY A 106 3.98 6.30 1.51
CA GLY A 106 3.06 7.22 0.86
C GLY A 106 1.66 7.17 1.48
N MET A 107 1.15 5.95 1.70
CA MET A 107 -0.10 5.73 2.43
C MET A 107 -0.05 6.30 3.84
N LEU A 108 1.04 6.05 4.56
CA LEU A 108 1.14 6.39 5.96
C LEU A 108 1.35 7.90 6.21
N TYR A 109 2.05 8.60 5.32
CA TYR A 109 2.52 9.98 5.56
C TYR A 109 2.15 11.02 4.50
N ARG A 110 1.91 10.64 3.24
CA ARG A 110 1.67 11.63 2.17
C ARG A 110 0.21 12.08 2.08
N LEU A 111 -0.68 11.50 2.88
CA LEU A 111 -2.12 11.79 2.84
C LEU A 111 -2.56 12.97 3.72
N GLY A 112 -1.62 13.68 4.33
CA GLY A 112 -1.86 14.93 5.06
C GLY A 112 -2.19 14.76 6.54
N ASP A 113 -2.51 13.54 6.98
CA ASP A 113 -2.70 13.19 8.40
C ASP A 113 -1.41 12.60 8.97
N THR A 114 -1.09 12.96 10.21
CA THR A 114 0.00 12.31 10.95
C THR A 114 -0.49 10.94 11.41
N PRO A 115 0.25 9.84 11.13
CA PRO A 115 -0.18 8.52 11.53
C PRO A 115 -0.16 8.38 13.06
N SER A 116 -1.00 7.50 13.60
CA SER A 116 -1.00 7.24 15.04
C SER A 116 0.18 6.39 15.49
N GLU A 117 0.47 6.38 16.80
CA GLU A 117 1.53 5.56 17.39
C GLU A 117 1.38 4.08 17.08
N LEU A 118 0.15 3.58 17.00
CA LEU A 118 -0.13 2.20 16.67
C LEU A 118 0.18 1.90 15.20
N GLN A 119 -0.20 2.77 14.26
CA GLN A 119 0.13 2.63 12.84
C GLN A 119 1.65 2.73 12.61
N ALA A 120 2.32 3.69 13.25
CA ALA A 120 3.76 3.86 13.21
C ALA A 120 4.50 2.62 13.75
N LYS A 121 4.05 2.08 14.89
CA LYS A 121 4.60 0.85 15.47
C LYS A 121 4.40 -0.34 14.54
N GLN A 122 3.22 -0.49 13.95
CA GLN A 122 2.94 -1.59 13.04
C GLN A 122 3.77 -1.48 11.75
N TYR A 123 3.93 -0.27 11.20
CA TYR A 123 4.82 -0.02 10.08
C TYR A 123 6.27 -0.43 10.39
N ASN A 124 6.77 -0.12 11.59
CA ASN A 124 8.12 -0.53 12.02
C ASN A 124 8.25 -2.04 12.21
N ILE A 125 7.18 -2.75 12.61
CA ILE A 125 7.14 -4.21 12.65
C ILE A 125 7.27 -4.78 11.24
N VAL A 126 6.47 -4.28 10.28
CA VAL A 126 6.53 -4.68 8.87
C VAL A 126 7.95 -4.46 8.32
N ARG A 127 8.54 -3.29 8.55
CA ARG A 127 9.94 -2.99 8.17
C ARG A 127 10.91 -4.07 8.66
N LYS A 128 10.86 -4.39 9.96
CA LYS A 128 11.77 -5.36 10.58
C LYS A 128 11.54 -6.78 10.07
N LYS A 129 10.28 -7.18 9.87
CA LYS A 129 9.90 -8.54 9.47
C LYS A 129 10.09 -8.81 7.98
N ALA A 130 9.83 -7.83 7.12
CA ALA A 130 10.03 -7.92 5.67
C ALA A 130 11.51 -7.75 5.27
N LEU A 131 12.40 -7.40 6.20
CA LEU A 131 13.82 -7.12 5.95
C LEU A 131 14.04 -6.11 4.80
N ASN A 132 13.13 -5.14 4.69
CA ASN A 132 13.17 -4.14 3.63
C ASN A 132 14.00 -2.92 4.08
N THR A 133 15.23 -2.83 3.59
CA THR A 133 16.19 -1.77 3.92
C THR A 133 15.80 -0.39 3.40
N TYR A 134 14.89 -0.31 2.42
CA TYR A 134 14.39 0.94 1.84
C TYR A 134 13.28 1.58 2.69
N MET A 135 12.69 0.83 3.63
CA MET A 135 11.76 1.38 4.60
C MET A 135 12.52 2.15 5.68
N LYS A 136 12.25 3.45 5.79
CA LYS A 136 12.78 4.30 6.85
C LYS A 136 12.12 3.94 8.17
N GLU A 137 12.88 3.95 9.26
CA GLU A 137 12.31 3.87 10.59
C GLU A 137 11.48 5.11 10.90
N VAL A 138 10.38 4.89 11.59
CA VAL A 138 9.41 5.92 11.91
C VAL A 138 9.36 6.13 13.42
N THR A 139 9.46 7.37 13.85
CA THR A 139 9.25 7.80 15.24
C THR A 139 8.27 8.96 15.22
N LEU A 140 7.26 8.92 16.10
CA LEU A 140 6.31 10.01 16.30
C LEU A 140 6.77 10.94 17.43
#